data_AF-A0A9E3TZ31-F1
#
_entry.id   AF-A0A9E3TZ31-F1
#
_cell.length_a   1.000
_cell.length_b   1.000
_cell.length_c   1.000
_cell.angle_alpha   90.00
_cell.angle_beta   90.00
_cell.angle_gamma   90.00
#
_symmetry.space_group_name_H-M   'P 1'
#
loop_
_entity.id
_entity.type
_entity.pdbx_description
1 polymer ?
#
loop_
_entity_poly.entity_id
_entity_poly.type
_entity_poly.pdbx_seq_one_letter_code
_entity_poly.pdbx_strand_id
1 'polypeptide(L)'
;MAAYPSISLSMLAQISLAPLWEDYGVPLAIMGMLVVFLVLALVVTFITVLPRLIALLDHWPSHAARQAAAPKTAGADANELPEEIVAVIAAAAAVVVDQPHRVVHIREAAQDEHGWAQAGRMQLHTSHQIKRGEPR
;
A
#
# COMPACT_ATOMS: atom_id res chain seq x y z
N MET A 1 -1.74 7.05 64.87
CA MET A 1 -2.85 7.50 64.00
C MET A 1 -2.25 8.37 62.91
N ALA A 2 -2.03 7.82 61.71
CA ALA A 2 -1.54 8.58 60.56
C ALA A 2 -2.75 9.11 59.79
N ALA A 3 -2.89 10.44 59.71
CA ALA A 3 -3.91 11.07 58.89
C ALA A 3 -3.45 11.01 57.43
N TYR A 4 -4.12 10.22 56.60
CA TYR A 4 -3.91 10.24 55.16
C TYR A 4 -4.48 11.56 54.61
N PRO A 5 -3.72 12.36 53.84
CA PRO A 5 -4.29 13.49 53.13
C PRO A 5 -5.23 12.95 52.05
N SER A 6 -6.53 13.16 52.23
CA SER A 6 -7.56 12.90 51.22
C SER A 6 -7.37 13.87 50.05
N ILE A 7 -6.53 13.47 49.09
CA ILE A 7 -6.40 14.13 47.78
C ILE A 7 -7.79 14.11 47.15
N SER A 8 -8.45 15.26 47.23
CA SER A 8 -9.83 15.41 46.77
C SER A 8 -9.85 15.38 45.25
N LEU A 9 -10.75 14.61 44.65
CA LEU A 9 -10.93 14.48 43.19
C LEU A 9 -11.10 15.85 42.50
N SER A 10 -11.63 16.83 43.24
CA SER A 10 -11.74 18.23 42.85
C SER A 10 -10.39 18.93 42.61
N MET A 11 -9.34 18.57 43.35
CA MET A 11 -8.01 19.17 43.19
C MET A 11 -7.32 18.69 41.91
N LEU A 12 -7.51 17.42 41.53
CA LEU A 12 -7.00 16.85 40.28
C LEU A 12 -7.73 17.41 39.05
N ALA A 13 -9.04 17.65 39.15
CA ALA A 13 -9.82 18.27 38.08
C ALA A 13 -9.45 19.75 37.86
N GLN A 14 -9.10 20.49 38.92
CA GLN A 14 -8.69 21.89 38.82
C GLN A 14 -7.35 22.08 38.10
N ILE A 15 -6.43 21.12 38.19
CA ILE A 15 -5.09 21.22 37.57
C ILE A 15 -5.15 21.14 36.04
N SER A 16 -6.17 20.50 35.46
CA SER A 16 -6.23 20.25 34.00
C SER A 16 -7.11 21.25 33.21
N LEU A 17 -8.09 21.90 33.84
CA LEU A 17 -9.06 22.74 33.11
C LEU A 17 -8.93 24.24 33.39
N ALA A 18 -8.18 24.66 34.40
CA ALA A 18 -7.90 26.08 34.66
C ALA A 18 -7.28 26.83 33.45
N PRO A 19 -6.24 26.30 32.77
CA PRO A 19 -5.62 26.99 31.62
C PRO A 19 -6.49 26.99 30.35
N LEU A 20 -7.57 26.20 30.31
CA LEU A 20 -8.54 26.15 29.21
C LEU A 20 -9.61 27.25 29.31
N TRP A 21 -9.84 27.81 30.50
CA TRP A 21 -10.89 28.79 30.79
C TRP A 21 -10.39 30.23 31.01
N GLU A 22 -9.08 30.42 31.11
CA GLU A 22 -8.45 31.75 31.02
C GLU A 22 -8.38 32.22 29.55
N ASP A 23 -8.26 33.53 29.30
CA ASP A 23 -8.34 34.18 27.96
C ASP A 23 -7.42 33.57 26.86
N TYR A 24 -6.48 32.70 27.24
CA TYR A 24 -5.54 31.99 26.36
C TYR A 24 -5.95 30.55 26.00
N GLY A 25 -7.01 30.00 26.60
CA GLY A 25 -7.43 28.60 26.42
C GLY A 25 -7.94 28.28 25.02
N VAL A 26 -8.74 29.19 24.43
CA VAL A 26 -9.25 29.03 23.05
C VAL A 26 -8.10 29.08 22.02
N PRO A 27 -7.18 30.07 22.04
CA PRO A 27 -5.99 30.06 21.20
C PRO A 27 -5.13 28.80 21.37
N LEU A 28 -4.95 28.32 22.60
CA LEU A 28 -4.15 27.13 22.89
C LEU A 28 -4.78 25.86 22.29
N ALA A 29 -6.11 25.72 22.39
CA ALA A 29 -6.84 24.60 21.79
C ALA A 29 -6.78 24.63 20.26
N ILE A 30 -6.92 25.81 19.65
CA ILE A 30 -6.81 25.98 18.19
C ILE A 30 -5.40 25.63 17.71
N MET A 31 -4.36 26.13 18.40
CA MET A 31 -2.97 25.81 18.08
C MET A 31 -2.69 24.31 18.20
N GLY A 32 -3.16 23.68 19.28
CA GLY A 32 -3.05 22.24 19.47
C GLY A 32 -3.74 21.46 18.34
N MET A 33 -4.96 21.86 17.97
CA MET A 33 -5.71 21.22 16.89
C MET A 33 -5.01 21.36 15.53
N LEU A 34 -4.47 22.54 15.22
CA LEU A 34 -3.69 22.77 14.00
C LEU A 34 -2.42 21.92 13.96
N VAL A 35 -1.69 21.83 15.08
CA VAL A 35 -0.47 21.00 15.17
C VAL A 35 -0.81 19.52 14.99
N VAL A 36 -1.85 19.02 15.66
CA VAL A 36 -2.28 17.62 15.52
C VAL A 36 -2.68 17.35 14.06
N PHE A 37 -3.47 18.23 13.46
CA PHE A 37 -3.89 18.08 12.07
C PHE A 37 -2.69 18.09 11.11
N LEU A 38 -1.72 18.99 11.32
CA LEU A 38 -0.50 19.09 10.52
C LEU A 38 0.34 17.81 10.62
N VAL A 39 0.53 17.28 11.84
CA VAL A 39 1.27 16.04 12.05
C VAL A 39 0.56 14.86 11.38
N LEU A 40 -0.76 14.72 11.57
CA LEU A 40 -1.53 13.66 10.92
C LEU A 40 -1.46 13.77 9.38
N ALA A 41 -1.65 14.98 8.84
CA ALA A 41 -1.54 15.24 7.41
C ALA A 41 -0.16 14.87 6.88
N LEU A 42 0.92 15.20 7.60
CA LEU A 42 2.29 14.89 7.21
C LEU A 42 2.55 13.38 7.26
N VAL A 43 2.07 12.67 8.28
CA VAL A 43 2.16 11.21 8.38
C VAL A 43 1.42 10.54 7.21
N VAL A 44 0.18 10.95 6.95
CA VAL A 44 -0.62 10.41 5.82
C VAL A 44 0.05 10.71 4.48
N THR A 45 0.56 11.94 4.31
CA THR A 45 1.32 12.33 3.12
C THR A 45 2.56 11.46 2.96
N PHE A 46 3.32 11.24 4.03
CA PHE A 46 4.53 10.42 3.98
C PHE A 46 4.23 8.98 3.59
N ILE A 47 3.21 8.35 4.21
CA ILE A 47 2.77 6.99 3.87
C ILE A 47 2.32 6.90 2.41
N THR A 48 1.70 7.94 1.86
CA THR A 48 1.21 7.97 0.47
C THR A 48 2.30 8.31 -0.55
N VAL A 49 3.23 9.19 -0.18
CA VAL A 49 4.32 9.64 -1.04
C VAL A 49 5.42 8.59 -1.12
N LEU A 50 5.72 7.85 -0.05
CA LEU A 50 6.76 6.83 -0.05
C LEU A 50 6.61 5.77 -1.17
N PRO A 51 5.45 5.10 -1.35
CA PRO A 51 5.26 4.14 -2.45
C PRO A 51 5.27 4.84 -3.81
N ARG A 52 4.74 6.06 -3.90
CA ARG A 52 4.80 6.87 -5.11
C ARG A 52 6.22 7.24 -5.48
N LEU A 53 7.08 7.58 -4.52
CA LEU A 53 8.46 7.99 -4.73
C LEU A 53 9.35 6.81 -5.11
N ILE A 54 9.07 5.62 -4.57
CA ILE A 54 9.73 4.37 -4.97
C ILE A 54 9.32 4.00 -6.40
N ALA A 55 8.02 4.03 -6.71
CA ALA A 55 7.57 3.90 -8.10
C ALA A 55 8.14 5.02 -8.99
N LEU A 56 8.36 6.22 -8.42
CA LEU A 56 8.94 7.36 -9.10
C LEU A 56 10.47 7.18 -9.34
N LEU A 57 11.12 6.37 -8.53
CA LEU A 57 12.54 6.09 -8.62
C LEU A 57 12.81 4.88 -9.52
N ASP A 58 11.93 3.87 -9.51
CA ASP A 58 12.01 2.71 -10.40
C ASP A 58 11.87 3.08 -11.88
N HIS A 59 11.05 4.09 -12.20
CA HIS A 59 10.98 4.60 -13.57
C HIS A 59 12.02 5.69 -13.87
N TRP A 60 12.82 6.13 -12.89
CA TRP A 60 14.04 6.89 -13.16
C TRP A 60 15.11 5.88 -13.51
N PRO A 61 15.32 5.57 -14.80
CA PRO A 61 16.24 4.54 -15.18
C PRO A 61 17.61 5.11 -14.83
N SER A 62 18.27 4.48 -13.86
CA SER A 62 19.71 4.62 -13.76
C SER A 62 20.26 4.35 -15.16
N HIS A 63 20.91 5.37 -15.73
CA HIS A 63 21.65 5.33 -16.99
C HIS A 63 22.86 4.39 -16.90
N ALA A 64 22.67 3.17 -16.43
CA ALA A 64 23.65 2.08 -16.40
C ALA A 64 23.29 0.95 -17.40
N ALA A 65 22.22 1.10 -18.17
CA ALA A 65 21.91 0.22 -19.31
C ALA A 65 21.79 1.05 -20.60
N ARG A 66 22.83 1.81 -20.92
CA ARG A 66 22.96 2.58 -22.17
C ARG A 66 23.39 1.71 -23.36
N GLN A 67 22.97 0.44 -23.41
CA GLN A 67 23.27 -0.46 -24.54
C GLN A 67 22.08 -1.35 -24.87
N ALA A 68 21.07 -0.74 -25.49
CA ALA A 68 20.30 -1.35 -26.56
C ALA A 68 19.56 -0.21 -27.27
N ALA A 69 20.25 0.46 -28.19
CA ALA A 69 19.64 1.42 -29.09
C ALA A 69 18.73 0.69 -30.08
N ALA A 70 17.46 1.07 -30.15
CA ALA A 70 16.58 0.88 -31.31
C ALA A 70 15.39 1.86 -31.23
N PRO A 71 14.82 2.30 -32.37
CA PRO A 71 14.35 3.66 -32.56
C PRO A 71 12.94 3.91 -32.04
N LYS A 72 12.73 5.15 -31.61
CA LYS A 72 11.43 5.75 -31.33
C LYS A 72 10.59 5.80 -32.60
N THR A 73 9.59 4.94 -32.72
CA THR A 73 8.51 5.11 -33.70
C THR A 73 7.39 5.92 -33.04
N ALA A 74 7.01 6.99 -33.72
CA ALA A 74 6.02 7.96 -33.30
C ALA A 74 4.59 7.40 -33.41
N GLY A 75 3.74 7.81 -32.47
CA GLY A 75 2.29 7.89 -32.63
C GLY A 75 1.53 6.56 -32.55
N ALA A 76 0.97 6.26 -31.38
CA ALA A 76 -0.20 5.39 -31.28
C ALA A 76 -1.00 5.80 -30.04
N ASP A 77 -2.30 5.90 -30.23
CA ASP A 77 -3.30 6.32 -29.26
C ASP A 77 -3.14 5.64 -27.90
N ALA A 78 -3.30 6.41 -26.81
CA ALA A 78 -3.03 6.02 -25.43
C ALA A 78 -3.93 4.89 -24.88
N ASN A 79 -4.73 4.23 -25.73
CA ASN A 79 -5.68 3.18 -25.35
C ASN A 79 -5.55 1.89 -26.17
N GLU A 80 -4.68 1.84 -27.18
CA GLU A 80 -4.33 0.61 -27.89
C GLU A 80 -2.84 0.36 -27.68
N LEU A 81 -2.50 -0.65 -26.86
CA LEU A 81 -1.11 -1.09 -26.80
C LEU A 81 -0.71 -1.56 -28.20
N PRO A 82 0.38 -1.03 -28.78
CA PRO A 82 0.88 -1.51 -30.06
C PRO A 82 1.05 -3.03 -30.05
N GLU A 83 0.67 -3.69 -31.13
CA GLU A 83 0.76 -5.16 -31.26
C GLU A 83 2.16 -5.68 -30.96
N GLU A 84 3.19 -4.89 -31.28
CA GLU A 84 4.58 -5.18 -30.93
C GLU A 84 4.82 -5.26 -29.42
N ILE A 85 4.22 -4.36 -28.63
CA ILE A 85 4.31 -4.41 -27.16
C ILE A 85 3.59 -5.65 -26.64
N VAL A 86 2.43 -6.00 -27.18
CA VAL A 86 1.71 -7.23 -26.80
C VAL A 86 2.54 -8.47 -27.13
N ALA A 87 3.17 -8.52 -28.30
CA ALA A 87 4.05 -9.61 -28.70
C ALA A 87 5.29 -9.73 -27.80
N VAL A 88 5.90 -8.60 -27.43
CA VAL A 88 7.04 -8.57 -26.50
C VAL A 88 6.64 -9.02 -25.11
N ILE A 89 5.48 -8.59 -24.60
CA ILE A 89 4.95 -9.04 -23.30
C ILE A 89 4.66 -10.55 -23.34
N ALA A 90 4.04 -11.05 -24.41
CA ALA A 90 3.74 -12.47 -24.58
C ALA A 90 5.03 -13.31 -24.64
N ALA A 91 6.04 -12.85 -25.38
CA ALA A 91 7.35 -13.50 -25.45
C ALA A 91 8.05 -13.51 -24.09
N ALA A 92 8.03 -12.38 -23.36
CA ALA A 92 8.59 -12.30 -22.01
C ALA A 92 7.86 -13.24 -21.04
N ALA A 93 6.53 -13.29 -21.10
CA ALA A 93 5.73 -14.19 -20.27
C ALA A 93 6.04 -15.66 -20.58
N ALA A 94 6.19 -16.03 -21.86
CA ALA A 94 6.57 -17.38 -22.26
C ALA A 94 7.93 -17.79 -21.68
N VAL A 95 8.92 -16.89 -21.73
CA VAL A 95 10.26 -17.12 -21.15
C VAL A 95 10.22 -17.26 -19.62
N VAL A 96 9.32 -16.54 -18.95
CA VAL A 96 9.16 -16.65 -17.49
C VAL A 96 8.48 -17.96 -17.12
N VAL A 97 7.40 -18.34 -17.81
CA VAL A 97 6.61 -19.55 -17.51
C VAL A 97 7.37 -20.84 -17.79
N ASP A 98 8.26 -20.86 -18.79
CA ASP A 98 9.02 -22.05 -19.17
C ASP A 98 10.17 -22.38 -18.18
N GLN A 99 10.39 -21.54 -17.15
CA GLN A 99 11.43 -21.79 -16.17
C GLN A 99 10.94 -22.70 -15.03
N PRO A 100 11.77 -23.66 -14.57
CA PRO A 100 11.44 -24.48 -13.42
C PRO A 100 11.35 -23.62 -12.16
N HIS A 101 10.13 -23.38 -11.68
CA HIS A 101 9.88 -22.60 -10.47
C HIS A 101 9.90 -23.47 -9.22
N ARG A 102 10.68 -23.08 -8.20
CA ARG A 102 10.66 -23.68 -6.86
C ARG A 102 9.88 -22.78 -5.91
N VAL A 103 8.76 -23.29 -5.39
CA VAL A 103 7.98 -22.57 -4.37
C VAL A 103 8.74 -22.60 -3.04
N VAL A 104 9.22 -21.44 -2.60
CA VAL A 104 9.98 -21.30 -1.33
C VAL A 104 9.05 -20.98 -0.15
N HIS A 105 7.96 -20.25 -0.40
CA HIS A 105 7.04 -19.82 0.64
C HIS A 105 5.62 -19.68 0.08
N ILE A 106 4.63 -20.19 0.82
CA ILE A 106 3.20 -19.98 0.53
C ILE A 106 2.65 -19.14 1.66
N ARG A 107 2.11 -17.96 1.35
CA ARG A 107 1.32 -17.15 2.30
C ARG A 107 -0.15 -17.33 1.96
N GLU A 108 -0.96 -17.50 2.99
CA GLU A 108 -2.41 -17.39 2.84
C GLU A 108 -2.72 -15.95 2.46
N ALA A 109 -3.56 -15.79 1.44
CA ALA A 109 -3.92 -14.48 0.95
C ALA A 109 -4.67 -13.74 2.07
N ALA A 110 -4.18 -12.58 2.49
CA ALA A 110 -4.85 -11.76 3.49
C ALA A 110 -6.22 -11.30 2.95
N GLN A 111 -7.18 -11.00 3.82
CA GLN A 111 -8.53 -10.63 3.38
C GLN A 111 -8.60 -9.35 2.50
N ASP A 112 -7.53 -8.54 2.50
CA ASP A 112 -7.36 -7.36 1.62
C ASP A 112 -6.61 -7.65 0.30
N GLU A 113 -6.26 -8.91 0.04
CA GLU A 113 -5.44 -9.30 -1.10
C GLU A 113 -6.30 -9.41 -2.37
N HIS A 114 -6.38 -8.30 -3.10
CA HIS A 114 -6.76 -8.11 -4.51
C HIS A 114 -7.60 -9.26 -5.12
N GLY A 115 -8.92 -9.06 -5.22
CA GLY A 115 -9.88 -10.03 -5.74
C GLY A 115 -9.56 -10.63 -7.12
N TRP A 116 -8.66 -10.01 -7.89
CA TRP A 116 -8.15 -10.56 -9.14
C TRP A 116 -7.29 -11.82 -8.95
N ALA A 117 -6.42 -11.85 -7.94
CA ALA A 117 -5.60 -13.03 -7.63
C ALA A 117 -6.48 -14.20 -7.13
N GLN A 118 -7.51 -13.90 -6.36
CA GLN A 118 -8.49 -14.88 -5.90
C GLN A 118 -9.32 -15.45 -7.06
N ALA A 119 -9.78 -14.59 -7.98
CA ALA A 119 -10.52 -14.99 -9.17
C ALA A 119 -9.69 -15.92 -10.07
N GLY A 120 -8.41 -15.59 -10.30
CA GLY A 120 -7.50 -16.42 -11.10
C GLY A 120 -7.27 -17.80 -10.48
N ARG A 121 -7.07 -17.89 -9.16
CA ARG A 121 -6.96 -19.16 -8.43
C ARG A 121 -8.24 -20.00 -8.56
N MET A 122 -9.41 -19.38 -8.41
CA MET A 122 -10.70 -20.07 -8.53
C MET A 122 -10.92 -20.63 -9.95
N GLN A 123 -10.54 -19.88 -10.98
CA GLN A 123 -10.58 -20.33 -12.37
C GLN A 123 -9.65 -21.54 -12.61
N LEU A 124 -8.42 -21.49 -12.09
CA LEU A 124 -7.48 -22.61 -12.15
C LEU A 124 -8.04 -23.86 -11.48
N HIS A 125 -8.59 -23.74 -10.26
CA HIS A 125 -9.18 -24.87 -9.53
C HIS A 125 -10.42 -25.44 -10.21
N THR A 126 -11.23 -24.61 -10.86
CA THR A 126 -12.45 -25.04 -11.57
C THR A 126 -12.13 -25.71 -12.91
N SER A 127 -10.99 -25.38 -13.53
CA SER A 127 -10.58 -25.92 -14.83
C SER A 127 -10.20 -27.40 -14.79
N HIS A 128 -9.88 -27.96 -13.61
CA HIS A 128 -9.53 -29.38 -13.44
C HIS A 128 -10.71 -30.16 -12.83
N GLN A 129 -11.66 -30.57 -13.66
CA GLN A 129 -12.60 -31.62 -13.28
C GLN A 129 -11.90 -32.98 -13.33
N ILE A 130 -11.47 -33.48 -12.17
CA ILE A 130 -11.00 -34.86 -12.04
C ILE A 130 -12.20 -35.77 -12.36
N LYS A 131 -12.17 -36.43 -13.51
CA LYS A 131 -13.12 -37.48 -13.87
C LYS A 131 -12.88 -38.66 -12.92
N ARG A 132 -13.51 -38.61 -11.74
CA ARG A 132 -13.48 -39.69 -10.75
C ARG A 132 -14.08 -40.91 -11.43
N GLY A 133 -13.23 -41.90 -11.72
CA GLY A 133 -13.63 -43.13 -12.41
C GLY A 133 -14.81 -43.80 -11.71
N GLU A 134 -15.79 -44.21 -12.50
CA GLU A 134 -16.89 -45.06 -12.06
C GLU A 134 -16.37 -46.35 -11.41
N PRO A 135 -16.89 -46.76 -10.24
CA PRO A 135 -16.64 -48.09 -9.70
C PRO A 135 -17.32 -49.12 -10.61
N ARG A 136 -16.52 -50.03 -11.16
CA ARG A 136 -16.99 -51.25 -11.83
C ARG A 136 -17.48 -52.27 -10.82
#